data_AF-A0A2G1VMI5-F1
#
_entry.id   AF-A0A2G1VMI5-F1
#
_cell.length_a   1.000
_cell.length_b   1.000
_cell.length_c   1.000
_cell.angle_alpha   90.00
_cell.angle_beta   90.00
_cell.angle_gamma   90.00
#
_symmetry.space_group_name_H-M   'P 1'
#
loop_
_entity.id
_entity.type
_entity.pdbx_description
1 polymer ?
#
loop_
_entity_poly.entity_id
_entity_poly.type
_entity_poly.pdbx_seq_one_letter_code
_entity_poly.pdbx_strand_id
1 'polypeptide(L)'
;MYSRFLILLLTLFTIPSFAQIPTEHYRTKIKELKTKTEYKAFWDSIVQLDQQVLMKTGPVKKFDSLSIDLMVRTALMFEQHGVEAYNVYSPAPVLNFVHSSVSESLLAFWPIITDCVNAGDGAITQMGGGFPAYQLESISLSFYSYSLFQKDDKYPALLEKLNPYSEIAVIPNLLKAFEKHKATQALQKLKTLNSWYVEELKGLLDERTFSIVLLEDDALYITRSHYRHKLNLVSETPSKKIYRIENEPFGWTYDLSTAGDLKLLDQFGNELMAYTQAEK
;
A
#
# COMPACT_ATOMS: atom_id res chain seq x y z
N MET A 1 6.18 -28.82 -48.01
CA MET A 1 6.48 -29.16 -46.61
C MET A 1 7.11 -27.97 -45.89
N TYR A 2 6.49 -26.77 -45.95
CA TYR A 2 7.04 -25.51 -45.39
C TYR A 2 5.94 -24.53 -44.95
N SER A 3 4.80 -25.01 -44.45
CA SER A 3 3.69 -24.11 -44.09
C SER A 3 2.98 -24.47 -42.79
N ARG A 4 3.58 -25.36 -41.98
CA ARG A 4 3.05 -25.71 -40.64
C ARG A 4 3.95 -25.29 -39.49
N PHE A 5 5.19 -24.88 -39.77
CA PHE A 5 6.13 -24.39 -38.74
C PHE A 5 6.07 -22.87 -38.51
N LEU A 6 5.47 -22.10 -39.43
CA LEU A 6 5.38 -20.64 -39.29
C LEU A 6 4.25 -20.19 -38.35
N ILE A 7 3.23 -21.03 -38.15
CA ILE A 7 2.06 -20.70 -37.31
C ILE A 7 2.36 -20.93 -35.82
N LEU A 8 3.31 -21.81 -35.48
CA LEU A 8 3.68 -22.08 -34.08
C LEU A 8 4.63 -21.01 -33.49
N LEU A 9 5.31 -20.23 -34.33
CA LEU A 9 6.21 -19.16 -33.88
C LEU A 9 5.50 -17.81 -33.69
N LEU A 10 4.31 -17.64 -34.29
CA LEU A 10 3.48 -16.43 -34.13
C LEU A 10 2.50 -16.51 -32.95
N THR A 11 2.34 -17.69 -32.33
CA THR A 11 1.55 -17.87 -31.10
C THR A 11 2.37 -17.73 -29.81
N LEU A 12 3.67 -17.47 -29.89
CA LEU A 12 4.56 -17.27 -28.72
C LEU A 12 4.68 -15.81 -28.25
N PHE A 13 4.01 -14.86 -28.92
CA PHE A 13 4.04 -13.43 -28.56
C PHE A 13 2.67 -12.85 -28.16
N THR A 14 1.76 -13.68 -27.67
CA THR A 14 0.59 -13.21 -26.93
C THR A 14 0.61 -13.74 -25.50
N ILE A 15 1.72 -13.53 -24.80
CA ILE A 15 1.61 -13.31 -23.37
C ILE A 15 0.98 -11.92 -23.27
N PRO A 16 -0.19 -11.73 -22.63
CA PRO A 16 -0.55 -10.40 -22.19
C PRO A 16 0.59 -9.95 -21.29
N SER A 17 1.49 -9.11 -21.82
CA SER A 17 2.43 -8.32 -21.04
C SER A 17 1.57 -7.35 -20.25
N PHE A 18 0.90 -7.87 -19.21
CA PHE A 18 0.39 -7.07 -18.13
C PHE A 18 1.56 -6.21 -17.69
N ALA A 19 1.40 -4.89 -17.72
CA ALA A 19 2.44 -3.93 -17.35
C ALA A 19 3.25 -4.45 -16.17
N GLN A 20 4.44 -4.97 -16.45
CA GLN A 20 5.36 -5.51 -15.47
C GLN A 20 6.33 -4.40 -15.14
N ILE A 21 6.61 -4.20 -13.86
CA ILE A 21 7.67 -3.27 -13.43
C ILE A 21 8.99 -3.78 -14.01
N PRO A 22 9.72 -3.00 -14.83
CA PRO A 22 10.91 -3.47 -15.55
C PRO A 22 12.14 -3.48 -14.63
N THR A 23 12.08 -4.29 -13.58
CA THR A 23 13.04 -4.36 -12.47
C THR A 23 14.48 -4.54 -12.94
N GLU A 24 14.73 -5.46 -13.88
CA GLU A 24 16.10 -5.73 -14.35
C GLU A 24 16.70 -4.60 -15.19
N HIS A 25 15.85 -3.86 -15.90
CA HIS A 25 16.28 -2.65 -16.61
C HIS A 25 16.68 -1.55 -15.62
N TYR A 26 15.88 -1.33 -14.57
CA TYR A 26 16.23 -0.39 -13.51
C TYR A 26 17.49 -0.82 -12.76
N ARG A 27 17.61 -2.11 -12.43
CA ARG A 27 18.77 -2.70 -11.76
C ARG A 27 20.05 -2.42 -12.54
N THR A 28 20.04 -2.64 -13.84
CA THR A 28 21.19 -2.37 -14.73
C THR A 28 21.58 -0.89 -14.66
N LYS A 29 20.62 0.02 -14.84
CA LYS A 29 20.89 1.47 -14.80
C LYS A 29 21.38 1.95 -13.44
N ILE A 30 20.78 1.47 -12.36
CA ILE A 30 21.16 1.86 -11.00
C ILE A 30 22.57 1.37 -10.69
N LYS A 31 22.92 0.14 -11.07
CA LYS A 31 24.27 -0.42 -10.88
C LYS A 31 25.38 0.40 -11.54
N GLU A 32 25.06 1.11 -12.62
CA GLU A 32 26.02 1.97 -13.35
C GLU A 32 26.37 3.26 -12.60
N LEU A 33 25.53 3.74 -11.66
CA LEU A 33 25.81 4.93 -10.86
C LEU A 33 27.05 4.69 -9.98
N LYS A 34 27.96 5.66 -9.89
CA LYS A 34 29.22 5.53 -9.10
C LYS A 34 29.49 6.68 -8.15
N THR A 35 28.88 7.83 -8.37
CA THR A 35 29.25 9.08 -7.70
C THR A 35 28.08 9.66 -6.92
N LYS A 36 28.38 10.46 -5.88
CA LYS A 36 27.36 11.18 -5.11
C LYS A 36 26.50 12.10 -5.97
N THR A 37 27.07 12.69 -7.02
CA THR A 37 26.35 13.52 -7.98
C THR A 37 25.31 12.70 -8.75
N GLU A 38 25.69 11.52 -9.22
CA GLU A 38 24.76 10.60 -9.89
C GLU A 38 23.68 10.08 -8.95
N TYR A 39 24.02 9.78 -7.69
CA TYR A 39 23.03 9.38 -6.68
C TYR A 39 22.03 10.51 -6.41
N LYS A 40 22.50 11.75 -6.26
CA LYS A 40 21.62 12.91 -6.11
C LYS A 40 20.70 13.07 -7.31
N ALA A 41 21.24 12.99 -8.54
CA ALA A 41 20.44 13.09 -9.75
C ALA A 41 19.39 11.98 -9.85
N PHE A 42 19.73 10.76 -9.43
CA PHE A 42 18.77 9.67 -9.30
C PHE A 42 17.63 10.04 -8.34
N TRP A 43 17.95 10.47 -7.11
CA TRP A 43 16.95 10.86 -6.13
C TRP A 43 16.06 12.01 -6.59
N ASP A 44 16.66 13.06 -7.17
CA ASP A 44 15.92 14.19 -7.74
C ASP A 44 14.95 13.71 -8.83
N SER A 45 15.35 12.74 -9.66
CA SER A 45 14.49 12.17 -10.71
C SER A 45 13.30 11.39 -10.14
N ILE A 46 13.48 10.66 -9.03
CA ILE A 46 12.40 9.94 -8.37
C ILE A 46 11.37 10.92 -7.81
N VAL A 47 11.83 11.98 -7.12
CA VAL A 47 10.94 13.04 -6.60
C VAL A 47 10.22 13.73 -7.75
N GLN A 48 10.93 14.05 -8.84
CA GLN A 48 10.31 14.72 -9.98
C GLN A 48 9.21 13.86 -10.62
N LEU A 49 9.44 12.54 -10.77
CA LEU A 49 8.43 11.63 -11.32
C LEU A 49 7.19 11.55 -10.42
N ASP A 50 7.39 11.38 -9.11
CA ASP A 50 6.32 11.36 -8.11
C ASP A 50 5.45 12.63 -8.17
N GLN A 51 6.08 13.80 -8.14
CA GLN A 51 5.38 15.09 -8.15
C GLN A 51 4.70 15.39 -9.49
N GLN A 52 5.33 15.05 -10.61
CA GLN A 52 4.70 15.22 -11.93
C GLN A 52 3.42 14.42 -12.06
N VAL A 53 3.35 13.26 -11.41
CA VAL A 53 2.19 12.39 -11.46
C VAL A 53 1.09 12.97 -10.59
N LEU A 54 1.37 13.34 -9.34
CA LEU A 54 0.39 14.05 -8.50
C LEU A 54 -0.25 15.26 -9.21
N MET A 55 0.56 16.03 -9.96
CA MET A 55 0.09 17.23 -10.66
C MET A 55 -0.63 16.95 -11.99
N LYS A 56 -0.51 15.74 -12.56
CA LYS A 56 -0.99 15.44 -13.93
C LYS A 56 -1.92 14.24 -14.04
N THR A 57 -2.17 13.46 -13.00
CA THR A 57 -2.88 12.19 -13.18
C THR A 57 -4.39 12.26 -13.11
N GLY A 58 -4.99 11.61 -14.11
CA GLY A 58 -6.35 11.06 -14.13
C GLY A 58 -6.50 9.81 -13.24
N PRO A 59 -6.93 8.63 -13.76
CA PRO A 59 -7.45 7.54 -12.93
C PRO A 59 -6.43 6.96 -11.95
N VAL A 60 -6.84 6.82 -10.69
CA VAL A 60 -5.98 6.48 -9.54
C VAL A 60 -5.27 5.12 -9.64
N LYS A 61 -5.79 4.13 -10.39
CA LYS A 61 -5.05 2.86 -10.63
C LYS A 61 -3.67 3.07 -11.25
N LYS A 62 -3.49 4.13 -12.06
CA LYS A 62 -2.19 4.48 -12.64
C LYS A 62 -1.24 5.06 -11.60
N PHE A 63 -1.78 5.73 -10.59
CA PHE A 63 -1.03 6.33 -9.50
C PHE A 63 -0.38 5.25 -8.64
N ASP A 64 -1.12 4.25 -8.16
CA ASP A 64 -0.55 3.18 -7.32
C ASP A 64 0.47 2.30 -8.03
N SER A 65 0.23 2.02 -9.31
CA SER A 65 1.19 1.28 -10.13
C SER A 65 2.52 2.01 -10.21
N LEU A 66 2.48 3.35 -10.28
CA LEU A 66 3.68 4.17 -10.24
C LEU A 66 4.30 4.21 -8.84
N SER A 67 3.52 4.37 -7.78
CA SER A 67 4.06 4.38 -6.40
C SER A 67 4.88 3.12 -6.14
N ILE A 68 4.40 1.95 -6.57
CA ILE A 68 5.14 0.69 -6.45
C ILE A 68 6.34 0.63 -7.40
N ASP A 69 6.25 1.15 -8.63
CA ASP A 69 7.42 1.28 -9.54
C ASP A 69 8.55 2.11 -8.90
N LEU A 70 8.20 3.25 -8.29
CA LEU A 70 9.14 4.12 -7.61
C LEU A 70 9.71 3.47 -6.35
N MET A 71 8.89 2.77 -5.56
CA MET A 71 9.38 1.94 -4.45
C MET A 71 10.40 0.90 -4.93
N VAL A 72 10.15 0.20 -6.05
CA VAL A 72 11.10 -0.78 -6.60
C VAL A 72 12.43 -0.11 -6.99
N ARG A 73 12.40 1.06 -7.63
CA ARG A 73 13.63 1.82 -7.96
C ARG A 73 14.39 2.25 -6.72
N THR A 74 13.68 2.76 -5.72
CA THR A 74 14.28 3.15 -4.44
C THR A 74 14.90 1.93 -3.76
N ALA A 75 14.20 0.81 -3.67
CA ALA A 75 14.72 -0.43 -3.09
C ALA A 75 15.97 -0.95 -3.83
N LEU A 76 16.00 -0.86 -5.17
CA LEU A 76 17.17 -1.21 -5.97
C LEU A 76 18.38 -0.32 -5.66
N MET A 77 18.17 0.96 -5.31
CA MET A 77 19.27 1.85 -4.91
C MET A 77 19.94 1.34 -3.63
N PHE A 78 19.15 0.99 -2.61
CA PHE A 78 19.64 0.40 -1.37
C PHE A 78 20.29 -0.97 -1.61
N GLU A 79 19.67 -1.83 -2.42
CA GLU A 79 20.20 -3.17 -2.71
C GLU A 79 21.55 -3.14 -3.46
N GLN A 80 21.75 -2.18 -4.37
CA GLN A 80 22.96 -2.11 -5.20
C GLN A 80 24.09 -1.30 -4.56
N HIS A 81 23.77 -0.24 -3.81
CA HIS A 81 24.76 0.73 -3.31
C HIS A 81 24.72 0.95 -1.80
N GLY A 82 23.83 0.26 -1.09
CA GLY A 82 23.68 0.39 0.36
C GLY A 82 23.07 1.71 0.81
N VAL A 83 23.02 1.89 2.13
CA VAL A 83 22.53 3.11 2.80
C VAL A 83 23.43 4.31 2.49
N GLU A 84 24.69 4.10 2.13
CA GLU A 84 25.67 5.13 1.80
C GLU A 84 25.28 5.94 0.56
N ALA A 85 24.47 5.36 -0.32
CA ALA A 85 23.93 6.04 -1.49
C ALA A 85 22.66 6.86 -1.21
N TYR A 86 22.05 6.69 -0.03
CA TYR A 86 20.87 7.45 0.36
C TYR A 86 21.26 8.88 0.77
N ASN A 87 20.61 9.85 0.13
CA ASN A 87 20.65 11.23 0.58
C ASN A 87 19.58 11.39 1.66
N VAL A 88 19.96 11.53 2.93
CA VAL A 88 19.04 11.64 4.08
C VAL A 88 18.03 12.79 3.95
N TYR A 89 18.33 13.83 3.17
CA TYR A 89 17.41 14.94 2.90
C TYR A 89 16.54 14.73 1.65
N SER A 90 16.72 13.62 0.92
CA SER A 90 15.84 13.29 -0.19
C SER A 90 14.50 12.81 0.36
N PRO A 91 13.38 13.46 -0.02
CA PRO A 91 12.06 13.02 0.40
C PRO A 91 11.58 11.77 -0.35
N ALA A 92 12.32 11.30 -1.37
CA ALA A 92 11.88 10.24 -2.27
C ALA A 92 11.37 8.98 -1.54
N PRO A 93 12.12 8.33 -0.62
CA PRO A 93 11.60 7.13 0.06
C PRO A 93 10.33 7.40 0.87
N VAL A 94 10.24 8.56 1.54
CA VAL A 94 9.06 8.96 2.32
C VAL A 94 7.87 9.18 1.40
N LEU A 95 8.03 9.93 0.31
CA LEU A 95 6.97 10.19 -0.66
C LEU A 95 6.48 8.91 -1.34
N ASN A 96 7.41 8.07 -1.82
CA ASN A 96 7.07 6.78 -2.44
C ASN A 96 6.24 5.91 -1.49
N PHE A 97 6.55 5.95 -0.20
CA PHE A 97 5.78 5.28 0.84
C PHE A 97 4.40 5.91 1.03
N VAL A 98 4.32 7.16 1.47
CA VAL A 98 3.05 7.78 1.91
C VAL A 98 2.05 8.01 0.77
N HIS A 99 2.52 8.06 -0.47
CA HIS A 99 1.66 8.14 -1.66
C HIS A 99 1.17 6.78 -2.16
N SER A 100 1.68 5.66 -1.65
CA SER A 100 1.13 4.35 -2.02
C SER A 100 -0.15 4.09 -1.24
N SER A 101 -1.25 3.82 -1.94
CA SER A 101 -2.48 3.36 -1.30
C SER A 101 -2.61 1.83 -1.30
N VAL A 102 -1.58 1.11 -1.78
CA VAL A 102 -1.52 -0.36 -1.72
C VAL A 102 -0.87 -0.77 -0.40
N SER A 103 -1.74 -1.13 0.55
CA SER A 103 -1.38 -1.41 1.94
C SER A 103 -0.26 -2.46 2.09
N GLU A 104 -0.29 -3.54 1.30
CA GLU A 104 0.76 -4.57 1.34
C GLU A 104 2.11 -4.08 0.79
N SER A 105 2.11 -3.11 -0.13
CA SER A 105 3.35 -2.50 -0.62
C SER A 105 4.01 -1.65 0.45
N LEU A 106 3.23 -0.99 1.31
CA LEU A 106 3.76 -0.27 2.47
C LEU A 106 4.51 -1.23 3.40
N LEU A 107 3.90 -2.37 3.72
CA LEU A 107 4.54 -3.39 4.56
C LEU A 107 5.79 -3.97 3.89
N ALA A 108 5.73 -4.24 2.59
CA ALA A 108 6.89 -4.71 1.81
C ALA A 108 8.04 -3.70 1.76
N PHE A 109 7.74 -2.40 1.82
CA PHE A 109 8.72 -1.31 1.78
C PHE A 109 9.25 -0.92 3.16
N TRP A 110 8.70 -1.47 4.24
CA TRP A 110 9.09 -1.14 5.61
C TRP A 110 10.60 -1.29 5.92
N PRO A 111 11.33 -2.28 5.37
CA PRO A 111 12.80 -2.34 5.54
C PRO A 111 13.50 -1.06 5.05
N ILE A 112 13.05 -0.49 3.93
CA ILE A 112 13.64 0.76 3.40
C ILE A 112 13.35 1.94 4.33
N ILE A 113 12.16 1.98 4.94
CA ILE A 113 11.85 2.98 5.97
C ILE A 113 12.79 2.82 7.17
N THR A 114 13.04 1.59 7.60
CA THR A 114 13.96 1.28 8.70
C THR A 114 15.38 1.71 8.36
N ASP A 115 15.85 1.43 7.14
CA ASP A 115 17.16 1.87 6.66
C ASP A 115 17.27 3.40 6.62
N CYS A 116 16.20 4.10 6.21
CA CYS A 116 16.17 5.56 6.21
C CYS A 116 16.26 6.14 7.63
N VAL A 117 15.59 5.52 8.62
CA VAL A 117 15.70 5.92 10.04
C VAL A 117 17.11 5.67 10.57
N ASN A 118 17.70 4.51 10.26
CA ASN A 118 19.04 4.14 10.68
C ASN A 118 20.13 5.03 10.05
N ALA A 119 19.89 5.59 8.88
CA ALA A 119 20.79 6.52 8.21
C ALA A 119 20.91 7.88 8.94
N GLY A 120 19.97 8.21 9.83
CA GLY A 120 19.97 9.40 10.65
C GLY A 120 18.88 10.41 10.30
N ASP A 121 18.96 11.59 10.92
CA ASP A 121 17.98 12.66 10.76
C ASP A 121 17.95 13.22 9.33
N GLY A 122 16.75 13.56 8.86
CA GLY A 122 16.54 14.05 7.51
C GLY A 122 15.06 14.12 7.15
N ALA A 123 14.74 13.83 5.90
CA ALA A 123 13.35 13.85 5.41
C ALA A 123 12.43 12.93 6.24
N ILE A 124 12.94 11.77 6.67
CA ILE A 124 12.19 10.78 7.46
C ILE A 124 11.72 11.34 8.82
N THR A 125 12.51 12.20 9.47
CA THR A 125 12.17 12.79 10.78
C THR A 125 11.51 14.17 10.68
N GLN A 126 11.53 14.82 9.51
CA GLN A 126 11.01 16.19 9.32
C GLN A 126 9.66 16.28 8.60
N MET A 127 9.32 15.31 7.75
CA MET A 127 8.11 15.37 6.94
C MET A 127 6.87 14.86 7.66
N GLY A 128 5.73 15.55 7.50
CA GLY A 128 4.40 15.05 7.87
C GLY A 128 4.21 14.72 9.36
N GLY A 129 4.91 15.43 10.25
CA GLY A 129 4.94 15.13 11.69
C GLY A 129 6.12 14.27 12.13
N GLY A 130 6.97 13.85 11.19
CA GLY A 130 8.18 13.07 11.46
C GLY A 130 7.90 11.59 11.72
N PHE A 131 8.97 10.81 11.81
CA PHE A 131 8.89 9.41 12.18
C PHE A 131 8.55 9.24 13.68
N PRO A 132 7.64 8.32 14.05
CA PRO A 132 6.93 7.37 13.19
C PRO A 132 5.55 7.85 12.71
N ALA A 133 5.15 9.08 13.06
CA ALA A 133 3.79 9.57 12.88
C ALA A 133 3.31 9.46 11.42
N TYR A 134 4.08 9.98 10.46
CA TYR A 134 3.61 10.04 9.07
C TYR A 134 3.52 8.66 8.41
N GLN A 135 4.44 7.76 8.75
CA GLN A 135 4.48 6.42 8.20
C GLN A 135 3.38 5.54 8.82
N LEU A 136 3.15 5.64 10.13
CA LEU A 136 2.04 4.95 10.79
C LEU A 136 0.69 5.47 10.30
N GLU A 137 0.54 6.78 10.10
CA GLU A 137 -0.65 7.39 9.49
C GLU A 137 -0.94 6.75 8.13
N SER A 138 0.06 6.67 7.24
CA SER A 138 -0.09 6.09 5.91
C SER A 138 -0.50 4.61 5.96
N ILE A 139 0.11 3.79 6.82
CA ILE A 139 -0.30 2.38 6.99
C ILE A 139 -1.73 2.31 7.49
N SER A 140 -2.07 3.04 8.56
CA SER A 140 -3.39 3.02 9.17
C SER A 140 -4.50 3.48 8.21
N LEU A 141 -4.28 4.57 7.48
CA LEU A 141 -5.21 5.08 6.48
C LEU A 141 -5.39 4.09 5.31
N SER A 142 -4.30 3.46 4.84
CA SER A 142 -4.38 2.50 3.73
C SER A 142 -5.26 1.29 4.08
N PHE A 143 -5.08 0.69 5.25
CA PHE A 143 -5.90 -0.43 5.69
C PHE A 143 -7.32 0.02 6.08
N TYR A 144 -7.43 1.00 6.97
CA TYR A 144 -8.67 1.25 7.72
C TYR A 144 -9.30 2.61 7.51
N SER A 145 -8.67 3.51 6.77
CA SER A 145 -9.08 4.93 6.72
C SER A 145 -9.31 5.44 8.14
N TYR A 146 -8.35 5.15 9.03
CA TYR A 146 -8.36 5.58 10.41
C TYR A 146 -7.13 6.45 10.66
N SER A 147 -7.34 7.69 11.05
CA SER A 147 -6.24 8.61 11.32
C SER A 147 -5.65 8.35 12.71
N LEU A 148 -4.32 8.31 12.75
CA LEU A 148 -3.47 8.29 13.92
C LEU A 148 -2.96 9.68 14.31
N PHE A 149 -3.40 10.75 13.65
CA PHE A 149 -3.04 12.12 13.99
C PHE A 149 -3.28 12.41 15.48
N GLN A 150 -2.24 12.90 16.17
CA GLN A 150 -2.22 13.18 17.62
C GLN A 150 -2.52 11.97 18.52
N LYS A 151 -2.16 10.76 18.09
CA LYS A 151 -2.25 9.52 18.89
C LYS A 151 -0.87 8.98 19.25
N ASP A 152 0.01 9.86 19.70
CA ASP A 152 1.43 9.55 19.95
C ASP A 152 1.62 8.42 20.98
N ASP A 153 0.68 8.28 21.91
CA ASP A 153 0.62 7.21 22.90
C ASP A 153 0.52 5.79 22.28
N LYS A 154 -0.03 5.69 21.07
CA LYS A 154 -0.18 4.40 20.36
C LYS A 154 1.06 3.99 19.59
N TYR A 155 1.91 4.94 19.18
CA TYR A 155 2.98 4.68 18.22
C TYR A 155 3.96 3.58 18.63
N PRO A 156 4.43 3.49 19.90
CA PRO A 156 5.38 2.45 20.29
C PRO A 156 4.83 1.03 20.06
N ALA A 157 3.57 0.79 20.44
CA ALA A 157 2.93 -0.51 20.26
C ALA A 157 2.71 -0.85 18.79
N LEU A 158 2.38 0.15 17.95
CA LEU A 158 2.20 -0.05 16.52
C LEU A 158 3.53 -0.32 15.80
N LEU A 159 4.60 0.36 16.20
CA LEU A 159 5.95 0.09 15.68
C LEU A 159 6.40 -1.34 16.00
N GLU A 160 6.14 -1.83 17.21
CA GLU A 160 6.49 -3.21 17.59
C GLU A 160 5.83 -4.24 16.66
N LYS A 161 4.59 -3.97 16.20
CA LYS A 161 3.88 -4.82 15.24
C LYS A 161 4.49 -4.81 13.84
N LEU A 162 5.32 -3.82 13.51
CA LEU A 162 6.00 -3.72 12.23
C LEU A 162 7.39 -4.39 12.21
N ASN A 163 7.94 -4.75 13.38
CA ASN A 163 9.23 -5.45 13.48
C ASN A 163 9.38 -6.69 12.58
N PRO A 164 8.36 -7.56 12.42
CA PRO A 164 8.47 -8.72 11.53
C PRO A 164 8.69 -8.35 10.05
N TYR A 165 8.40 -7.11 9.67
CA TYR A 165 8.56 -6.61 8.31
C TYR A 165 9.90 -5.90 8.10
N SER A 166 10.72 -5.69 9.12
CA SER A 166 11.97 -4.91 8.99
C SER A 166 13.09 -5.64 8.23
N GLU A 167 13.01 -6.98 8.09
CA GLU A 167 14.06 -7.81 7.50
C GLU A 167 13.58 -8.64 6.29
N ILE A 168 12.40 -8.36 5.75
CA ILE A 168 11.87 -9.11 4.61
C ILE A 168 12.54 -8.67 3.30
N ALA A 169 12.55 -9.56 2.31
CA ALA A 169 13.03 -9.24 0.97
C ALA A 169 12.13 -8.18 0.29
N VAL A 170 12.61 -6.95 0.14
CA VAL A 170 11.80 -5.81 -0.31
C VAL A 170 11.25 -6.01 -1.73
N ILE A 171 12.13 -6.16 -2.73
CA ILE A 171 11.71 -6.16 -4.15
C ILE A 171 10.76 -7.33 -4.48
N PRO A 172 11.03 -8.59 -4.11
CA PRO A 172 10.10 -9.68 -4.38
C PRO A 172 8.72 -9.46 -3.74
N ASN A 173 8.66 -8.91 -2.52
CA ASN A 173 7.39 -8.63 -1.85
C ASN A 173 6.64 -7.44 -2.47
N LEU A 174 7.33 -6.40 -2.94
CA LEU A 174 6.72 -5.31 -3.72
C LEU A 174 6.09 -5.82 -5.02
N LEU A 175 6.81 -6.68 -5.76
CA LEU A 175 6.29 -7.27 -7.00
C LEU A 175 5.08 -8.18 -6.73
N LYS A 176 5.13 -8.95 -5.64
CA LYS A 176 3.99 -9.77 -5.20
C LYS A 176 2.78 -8.91 -4.84
N ALA A 177 2.98 -7.82 -4.10
CA ALA A 177 1.91 -6.88 -3.73
C ALA A 177 1.30 -6.22 -4.98
N PHE A 178 2.13 -5.84 -5.95
CA PHE A 178 1.68 -5.27 -7.23
C PHE A 178 0.82 -6.24 -8.04
N GLU A 179 1.28 -7.48 -8.23
CA GLU A 179 0.51 -8.48 -8.98
C GLU A 179 -0.79 -8.86 -8.26
N LYS A 180 -0.76 -8.97 -6.93
CA LYS A 180 -1.97 -9.17 -6.12
C LYS A 180 -2.96 -8.02 -6.25
N HIS A 181 -2.47 -6.78 -6.21
CA HIS A 181 -3.30 -5.59 -6.42
C HIS A 181 -3.97 -5.65 -7.80
N LYS A 182 -3.20 -5.89 -8.87
CA LYS A 182 -3.74 -6.04 -10.23
C LYS A 182 -4.80 -7.13 -10.34
N ALA A 183 -4.54 -8.32 -9.79
CA ALA A 183 -5.49 -9.43 -9.78
C ALA A 183 -6.78 -9.04 -9.06
N THR A 184 -6.69 -8.45 -7.87
CA THR A 184 -7.85 -8.02 -7.07
C THR A 184 -8.66 -6.93 -7.78
N GLN A 185 -7.98 -6.03 -8.49
CA GLN A 185 -8.61 -4.96 -9.28
C GLN A 185 -9.32 -5.45 -10.53
N ALA A 186 -8.95 -6.63 -11.05
CA ALA A 186 -9.58 -7.25 -12.20
C ALA A 186 -10.90 -7.96 -11.84
N LEU A 187 -11.09 -8.34 -10.57
CA LEU A 187 -12.26 -9.08 -10.13
C LEU A 187 -13.57 -8.33 -10.42
N GLN A 188 -14.61 -9.03 -10.83
CA GLN A 188 -15.95 -8.43 -10.98
C GLN A 188 -16.66 -8.33 -9.63
N LYS A 189 -17.38 -7.22 -9.42
CA LYS A 189 -18.23 -7.04 -8.23
C LYS A 189 -19.57 -7.74 -8.47
N LEU A 190 -19.89 -8.71 -7.62
CA LEU A 190 -21.18 -9.42 -7.67
C LEU A 190 -22.27 -8.67 -6.89
N LYS A 191 -21.96 -8.23 -5.67
CA LYS A 191 -22.94 -7.58 -4.79
C LYS A 191 -22.28 -6.64 -3.79
N THR A 192 -22.95 -5.53 -3.49
CA THR A 192 -22.65 -4.70 -2.31
C THR A 192 -23.52 -5.17 -1.13
N LEU A 193 -22.92 -5.44 0.03
CA LEU A 193 -23.62 -5.86 1.24
C LEU A 193 -24.16 -4.63 1.98
N ASN A 194 -23.26 -3.76 2.40
CA ASN A 194 -23.52 -2.53 3.15
C ASN A 194 -22.49 -1.46 2.75
N SER A 195 -22.83 -0.20 3.01
CA SER A 195 -21.98 0.96 2.77
C SER A 195 -22.00 1.90 3.97
N TRP A 196 -20.89 2.60 4.19
CA TRP A 196 -20.72 3.57 5.26
C TRP A 196 -20.00 4.80 4.71
N TYR A 197 -20.22 5.95 5.35
CA TYR A 197 -19.42 7.14 5.07
C TYR A 197 -17.98 6.93 5.52
N VAL A 198 -17.03 7.49 4.77
CA VAL A 198 -15.64 7.54 5.19
C VAL A 198 -15.55 8.50 6.37
N GLU A 199 -14.88 8.07 7.43
CA GLU A 199 -14.68 8.84 8.65
C GLU A 199 -13.26 8.52 9.16
N GLU A 200 -12.29 9.34 8.76
CA GLU A 200 -10.89 9.15 9.14
C GLU A 200 -10.63 9.64 10.57
N LEU A 201 -11.36 10.69 10.98
CA LEU A 201 -11.34 11.28 12.31
C LEU A 201 -12.76 11.23 12.89
N LYS A 202 -12.86 10.85 14.16
CA LYS A 202 -14.14 10.70 14.85
C LYS A 202 -14.93 12.02 14.80
N GLY A 203 -16.17 11.94 14.33
CA GLY A 203 -17.10 13.06 14.16
C GLY A 203 -16.91 13.85 12.87
N LEU A 204 -15.96 13.51 12.00
CA LEU A 204 -15.70 14.18 10.73
C LEU A 204 -16.10 13.27 9.56
N LEU A 205 -17.37 13.36 9.19
CA LEU A 205 -17.93 12.63 8.06
C LEU A 205 -17.45 13.22 6.73
N ASP A 206 -16.99 12.34 5.85
CA ASP A 206 -16.71 12.64 4.45
C ASP A 206 -17.91 12.19 3.58
N GLU A 207 -18.20 12.93 2.51
CA GLU A 207 -19.25 12.57 1.55
C GLU A 207 -18.93 11.27 0.79
N ARG A 208 -17.65 10.88 0.72
CA ARG A 208 -17.19 9.62 0.15
C ARG A 208 -17.69 8.45 0.99
N THR A 209 -17.98 7.33 0.33
CA THR A 209 -18.38 6.08 0.98
C THR A 209 -17.38 4.96 0.75
N PHE A 210 -17.43 3.99 1.65
CA PHE A 210 -16.85 2.68 1.45
C PHE A 210 -17.88 1.58 1.68
N SER A 211 -17.61 0.39 1.15
CA SER A 211 -18.57 -0.72 1.19
C SER A 211 -17.88 -2.04 1.48
N ILE A 212 -18.63 -2.99 2.03
CA ILE A 212 -18.28 -4.40 1.95
C ILE A 212 -18.99 -5.00 0.74
N VAL A 213 -18.24 -5.70 -0.11
CA VAL A 213 -18.74 -6.28 -1.36
C VAL A 213 -18.34 -7.75 -1.46
N LEU A 214 -19.15 -8.52 -2.18
CA LEU A 214 -18.82 -9.86 -2.66
C LEU A 214 -18.27 -9.73 -4.09
N LEU A 215 -17.12 -10.35 -4.34
CA LEU A 215 -16.50 -10.41 -5.67
C LEU A 215 -16.64 -11.81 -6.29
N GLU A 216 -16.27 -11.95 -7.57
CA GLU A 216 -16.44 -13.16 -8.36
C GLU A 216 -15.65 -14.38 -7.88
N ASP A 217 -14.66 -14.18 -7.00
CA ASP A 217 -13.91 -15.24 -6.33
C ASP A 217 -14.60 -15.75 -5.05
N ASP A 218 -15.86 -15.36 -4.84
CA ASP A 218 -16.71 -15.70 -3.68
C ASP A 218 -16.15 -15.20 -2.33
N ALA A 219 -15.23 -14.23 -2.36
CA ALA A 219 -14.69 -13.60 -1.16
C ALA A 219 -15.27 -12.20 -0.92
N LEU A 220 -15.24 -11.80 0.36
CA LEU A 220 -15.63 -10.46 0.78
C LEU A 220 -14.45 -9.49 0.73
N TYR A 221 -14.74 -8.28 0.31
CA TYR A 221 -13.76 -7.20 0.22
C TYR A 221 -14.33 -5.92 0.80
N ILE A 222 -13.52 -5.16 1.50
CA ILE A 222 -13.80 -3.74 1.75
C ILE A 222 -13.33 -2.94 0.53
N THR A 223 -14.20 -2.08 0.01
CA THR A 223 -13.92 -1.25 -1.16
C THR A 223 -14.03 0.22 -0.82
N ARG A 224 -12.96 0.97 -1.09
CA ARG A 224 -12.91 2.43 -0.92
C ARG A 224 -12.43 3.05 -2.21
N SER A 225 -13.24 3.90 -2.83
CA SER A 225 -12.94 4.43 -4.16
C SER A 225 -12.63 3.30 -5.17
N HIS A 226 -11.37 3.11 -5.56
CA HIS A 226 -10.92 2.03 -6.46
C HIS A 226 -10.13 0.93 -5.73
N TYR A 227 -9.93 1.04 -4.42
CA TYR A 227 -9.20 0.05 -3.62
C TYR A 227 -10.09 -1.08 -3.16
N ARG A 228 -9.49 -2.25 -3.00
CA ARG A 228 -10.16 -3.47 -2.58
C ARG A 228 -9.24 -4.26 -1.68
N HIS A 229 -9.63 -4.45 -0.43
CA HIS A 229 -8.90 -5.28 0.52
C HIS A 229 -9.74 -6.48 0.93
N LYS A 230 -9.16 -7.67 0.83
CA LYS A 230 -9.84 -8.92 1.17
C LYS A 230 -10.12 -8.96 2.67
N LEU A 231 -11.31 -9.40 3.04
CA LEU A 231 -11.74 -9.60 4.42
C LEU A 231 -11.73 -11.09 4.76
N ASN A 232 -10.98 -11.43 5.80
CA ASN A 232 -10.97 -12.76 6.40
C ASN A 232 -11.94 -12.79 7.58
N LEU A 233 -12.85 -13.76 7.61
CA LEU A 233 -13.72 -13.98 8.76
C LEU A 233 -12.89 -14.52 9.93
N VAL A 234 -12.90 -13.80 11.05
CA VAL A 234 -12.19 -14.17 12.28
C VAL A 234 -13.11 -14.97 13.20
N SER A 235 -14.35 -14.51 13.37
CA SER A 235 -15.36 -15.17 14.18
C SER A 235 -16.77 -14.72 13.79
N GLU A 236 -17.77 -15.52 14.17
CA GLU A 236 -19.18 -15.25 13.91
C GLU A 236 -20.02 -15.67 15.12
N THR A 237 -21.03 -14.87 15.42
CA THR A 237 -22.13 -15.21 16.34
C THR A 237 -23.46 -14.92 15.64
N PRO A 238 -24.61 -15.35 16.22
CA PRO A 238 -25.91 -15.03 15.62
C PRO A 238 -26.20 -13.53 15.45
N SER A 239 -25.52 -12.66 16.19
CA SER A 239 -25.77 -11.22 16.17
C SER A 239 -24.75 -10.42 15.37
N LYS A 240 -23.55 -10.96 15.09
CA LYS A 240 -22.45 -10.21 14.46
C LYS A 240 -21.38 -11.10 13.82
N LYS A 241 -20.56 -10.49 12.95
CA LYS A 241 -19.40 -11.10 12.31
C LYS A 241 -18.16 -10.22 12.53
N ILE A 242 -17.04 -10.84 12.86
CA ILE A 242 -15.75 -10.16 13.02
C ILE A 242 -14.88 -10.46 11.80
N TYR A 243 -14.41 -9.41 11.12
CA TYR A 243 -13.55 -9.51 9.96
C TYR A 243 -12.20 -8.84 10.21
N ARG A 244 -11.15 -9.36 9.59
CA ARG A 244 -9.83 -8.72 9.52
C ARG A 244 -9.44 -8.52 8.07
N ILE A 245 -8.85 -7.38 7.74
CA ILE A 245 -8.23 -7.20 6.43
C ILE A 245 -7.03 -8.14 6.30
N GLU A 246 -6.93 -8.83 5.17
CA GLU A 246 -5.80 -9.72 4.89
C GLU A 246 -4.45 -8.99 5.03
N ASN A 247 -3.49 -9.64 5.71
CA ASN A 247 -2.13 -9.13 5.97
C ASN A 247 -2.04 -7.83 6.80
N GLU A 248 -3.12 -7.44 7.46
CA GLU A 248 -3.11 -6.31 8.38
C GLU A 248 -2.16 -6.54 9.57
N PRO A 249 -1.33 -5.54 9.98
CA PRO A 249 -0.26 -5.78 10.94
C PRO A 249 -0.62 -5.51 12.42
N PHE A 250 -1.59 -4.65 12.71
CA PHE A 250 -1.84 -4.14 14.07
C PHE A 250 -2.76 -5.02 14.90
N GLY A 251 -3.46 -5.98 14.27
CA GLY A 251 -4.40 -6.88 14.91
C GLY A 251 -5.82 -6.30 15.00
N TRP A 252 -6.08 -5.18 14.34
CA TRP A 252 -7.39 -4.53 14.33
C TRP A 252 -8.41 -5.36 13.55
N THR A 253 -9.67 -5.14 13.85
CA THR A 253 -10.77 -5.90 13.24
C THR A 253 -12.00 -5.03 13.02
N TYR A 254 -12.79 -5.39 12.02
CA TYR A 254 -14.15 -4.90 11.87
C TYR A 254 -15.13 -5.77 12.64
N ASP A 255 -16.00 -5.13 13.41
CA ASP A 255 -17.18 -5.74 14.01
C ASP A 255 -18.41 -5.28 13.23
N LEU A 256 -19.05 -6.22 12.51
CA LEU A 256 -20.25 -5.99 11.70
C LEU A 256 -21.47 -6.65 12.35
N SER A 257 -22.43 -5.84 12.79
CA SER A 257 -23.70 -6.33 13.34
C SER A 257 -24.62 -6.85 12.22
N THR A 258 -25.55 -7.73 12.57
CA THR A 258 -26.63 -8.17 11.67
C THR A 258 -27.56 -7.04 11.24
N ALA A 259 -27.61 -5.93 11.99
CA ALA A 259 -28.36 -4.73 11.64
C ALA A 259 -27.62 -3.83 10.63
N GLY A 260 -26.32 -4.06 10.41
CA GLY A 260 -25.48 -3.27 9.49
C GLY A 260 -24.59 -2.23 10.18
N ASP A 261 -24.56 -2.18 11.51
CA ASP A 261 -23.63 -1.33 12.25
C ASP A 261 -22.21 -1.85 12.08
N LEU A 262 -21.27 -0.95 11.82
CA LEU A 262 -19.87 -1.31 11.63
C LEU A 262 -19.00 -0.53 12.61
N LYS A 263 -18.10 -1.24 13.29
CA LYS A 263 -17.08 -0.66 14.16
C LYS A 263 -15.70 -1.16 13.78
N LEU A 264 -14.70 -0.30 13.94
CA LEU A 264 -13.30 -0.69 13.95
C LEU A 264 -12.88 -0.89 15.41
N LEU A 265 -12.31 -2.05 15.71
CA LEU A 265 -11.81 -2.42 17.03
C LEU A 265 -10.30 -2.62 17.00
N ASP A 266 -9.64 -2.28 18.11
CA ASP A 266 -8.23 -2.60 18.31
C ASP A 266 -8.02 -4.09 18.67
N GLN A 267 -6.76 -4.49 18.87
CA GLN A 267 -6.40 -5.86 19.21
C GLN A 267 -6.94 -6.35 20.57
N PHE A 268 -7.41 -5.44 21.43
CA PHE A 268 -8.00 -5.74 22.74
C PHE A 268 -9.54 -5.67 22.70
N GLY A 269 -10.13 -5.35 21.55
CA GLY A 269 -11.57 -5.18 21.37
C GLY A 269 -12.10 -3.81 21.76
N ASN A 270 -11.24 -2.82 22.02
CA ASN A 270 -11.68 -1.45 22.27
C ASN A 270 -12.10 -0.78 20.96
N GLU A 271 -13.16 0.03 21.02
CA GLU A 271 -13.65 0.76 19.85
C GLU A 271 -12.67 1.86 19.43
N LEU A 272 -12.18 1.78 18.20
CA LEU A 272 -11.40 2.81 17.53
C LEU A 272 -12.28 3.79 16.76
N MET A 273 -13.31 3.27 16.08
CA MET A 273 -14.26 4.03 15.26
C MET A 273 -15.61 3.30 15.21
N ALA A 274 -16.71 4.05 15.17
CA ALA A 274 -18.03 3.55 14.83
C ALA A 274 -18.51 4.29 13.58
N TYR A 275 -18.76 3.56 12.50
CA TYR A 275 -19.02 4.16 11.19
C TYR A 275 -20.50 4.45 10.99
N THR A 276 -20.80 5.62 10.43
CA THR A 276 -22.16 5.99 10.05
C THR A 276 -22.55 5.28 8.75
N GLN A 277 -23.63 4.51 8.79
CA GLN A 277 -24.14 3.81 7.63
C GLN A 277 -24.61 4.81 6.56
N ALA A 278 -24.21 4.59 5.31
CA ALA A 278 -24.72 5.33 4.18
C ALA A 278 -26.08 4.72 3.77
N GLU A 279 -27.09 5.56 3.55
CA GLU A 279 -28.40 5.10 3.10
C GLU A 279 -28.29 4.35 1.76
N LYS A 280 -29.17 3.36 1.57
CA LYS A 280 -29.18 2.48 0.39
C LYS A 280 -29.68 3.17 -0.86
#